data_AF-A0A139AZ03-F1
#
_entry.id   AF-A0A139AZ03-F1
#
_cell.length_a   1.000
_cell.length_b   1.000
_cell.length_c   1.000
_cell.angle_alpha   90.00
_cell.angle_beta   90.00
_cell.angle_gamma   90.00
#
_symmetry.space_group_name_H-M   'P 1'
#
loop_
_entity.id
_entity.type
_entity.pdbx_description
1 polymer ?
#
loop_
_entity_poly.entity_id
_entity_poly.type
_entity_poly.pdbx_seq_one_letter_code
_entity_poly.pdbx_strand_id
1 'polypeptide(L)'
;MGVADDDDDADEETEDLNFEQPKTYRVIWHHFYEHRQGVKPRTARSWNLDKLELLISEVYEERWESEERAQRVGQLVKLGRMVDTFFEFLQRRYQIPEIILRVAHDIIAALQRFDAMSVPASIFAHHLSGEEDALWKYIRLVDECLSRFEPLDLEAWREAARVVWPGREQATYEQIELEMVAYCKSLLSREKCVGHVVHMIREGLEPNYKFFYFSFIKSDAHSLGSLTVEDFHDTLSTLCPAVPSLAKRDLYAMAELDFLPDRRDQVCHERLAITASFLVLDTERRTGWRPVEMFNLDWQDVLNGQDDILDAVDADDEGAGQARRRSSLPPPPMVPVVTRQGGADQGPPELQAITE
;
A
#
# COMPACT_ATOMS: atom_id res chain seq x y z
N MET A 1 4.08 55.43 28.73
CA MET A 1 3.41 55.37 27.43
C MET A 1 4.33 54.63 26.50
N GLY A 2 4.09 53.33 26.39
CA GLY A 2 4.79 52.48 25.44
C GLY A 2 3.80 52.06 24.37
N VAL A 3 4.23 52.16 23.12
CA VAL A 3 3.83 51.28 22.03
C VAL A 3 5.09 51.21 21.16
N ALA A 4 5.81 50.10 21.27
CA ALA A 4 6.68 49.65 20.20
C ALA A 4 5.80 48.68 19.42
N ASP A 5 5.49 49.07 18.18
CA ASP A 5 4.90 48.20 17.18
C ASP A 5 5.99 47.21 16.78
N ASP A 6 5.94 46.00 17.34
CA ASP A 6 6.63 44.83 16.80
C ASP A 6 5.64 44.14 15.85
N ASP A 7 5.52 44.70 14.64
CA ASP A 7 5.05 43.98 13.45
C ASP A 7 6.22 43.08 13.00
N ASP A 8 6.39 41.95 13.67
CA ASP A 8 7.24 40.83 13.24
C ASP A 8 6.32 39.72 12.71
N ASP A 9 5.49 40.07 11.72
CA ASP A 9 4.87 39.12 10.79
C ASP A 9 5.97 38.61 9.84
N ALA A 10 6.91 37.85 10.41
CA ALA A 10 7.76 36.98 9.62
C ALA A 10 6.89 35.80 9.20
N ASP A 11 6.58 35.74 7.91
CA ASP A 11 6.20 34.52 7.21
C ASP A 11 7.24 33.43 7.57
N GLU A 12 6.99 32.67 8.64
CA GLU A 12 7.64 31.38 8.85
C GLU A 12 7.13 30.48 7.73
N GLU A 13 7.82 30.51 6.58
CA GLU A 13 7.72 29.48 5.56
C GLU A 13 7.76 28.14 6.31
N THR A 14 6.62 27.46 6.37
CA THR A 14 6.54 26.17 7.03
C THR A 14 7.48 25.25 6.27
N GLU A 15 8.61 24.88 6.87
CA GLU A 15 9.58 23.91 6.30
C GLU A 15 8.87 22.61 5.83
N ASP A 16 7.69 22.34 6.40
CA ASP A 16 6.74 21.28 6.07
C ASP A 16 6.08 21.42 4.67
N LEU A 17 6.15 22.58 4.02
CA LEU A 17 5.65 22.84 2.65
C LEU A 17 6.78 23.04 1.61
N ASN A 18 8.03 22.74 1.98
CA ASN A 18 9.18 22.92 1.09
C ASN A 18 9.01 22.14 -0.25
N PHE A 19 9.38 22.78 -1.37
CA PHE A 19 9.27 22.22 -2.72
C PHE A 19 10.12 20.97 -2.95
N GLU A 20 11.12 20.72 -2.12
CA GLU A 20 11.99 19.53 -2.17
C GLU A 20 11.32 18.26 -1.59
N GLN A 21 10.15 18.38 -0.97
CA GLN A 21 9.45 17.24 -0.39
C GLN A 21 8.78 16.34 -1.45
N PRO A 22 8.67 15.02 -1.21
CA PRO A 22 7.91 14.11 -2.06
C PRO A 22 6.47 14.60 -2.26
N LYS A 23 5.90 14.35 -3.45
CA LYS A 23 4.51 14.73 -3.79
C LYS A 23 3.51 14.25 -2.74
N THR A 24 3.67 13.02 -2.27
CA THR A 24 2.88 12.39 -1.21
C THR A 24 2.71 13.30 0.00
N TYR A 25 3.81 13.78 0.59
CA TYR A 25 3.78 14.61 1.80
C TYR A 25 3.28 16.02 1.54
N ARG A 26 3.57 16.60 0.36
CA ARG A 26 3.00 17.90 -0.03
C ARG A 26 1.46 17.86 -0.07
N VAL A 27 0.87 16.79 -0.59
CA VAL A 27 -0.59 16.62 -0.61
C VAL A 27 -1.15 16.50 0.82
N ILE A 28 -0.51 15.70 1.67
CA ILE A 28 -0.95 15.51 3.06
C ILE A 28 -0.86 16.82 3.86
N TRP A 29 0.27 17.54 3.76
CA TRP A 29 0.49 18.80 4.44
C TRP A 29 -0.44 19.90 3.92
N HIS A 30 -0.65 19.99 2.61
CA HIS A 30 -1.62 20.91 2.02
C HIS A 30 -3.03 20.64 2.55
N HIS A 31 -3.44 19.37 2.68
CA HIS A 31 -4.72 19.04 3.29
C HIS A 31 -4.80 19.43 4.77
N PHE A 32 -3.73 19.22 5.54
CA PHE A 32 -3.66 19.61 6.94
C PHE A 32 -3.78 21.13 7.14
N TYR A 33 -2.97 21.92 6.43
CA TYR A 33 -2.97 23.37 6.59
C TYR A 33 -4.22 24.04 6.00
N GLU A 34 -4.56 23.74 4.74
CA GLU A 34 -5.63 24.44 4.02
C GLU A 34 -7.04 23.93 4.36
N HIS A 35 -7.22 22.61 4.49
CA HIS A 35 -8.56 22.02 4.63
C HIS A 35 -8.94 21.77 6.09
N ARG A 36 -7.95 21.55 6.97
CA ARG A 36 -8.17 21.31 8.41
C ARG A 36 -7.82 22.52 9.28
N GLN A 37 -7.36 23.62 8.68
CA GLN A 37 -6.93 24.82 9.40
C GLN A 37 -5.85 24.48 10.44
N GLY A 38 -4.97 23.54 10.09
CA GLY A 38 -3.86 23.13 10.91
C GLY A 38 -2.88 24.26 11.14
N VAL A 39 -2.20 24.24 12.28
CA VAL A 39 -1.13 25.19 12.60
C VAL A 39 0.05 24.42 13.14
N LYS A 40 1.26 24.79 12.71
CA LYS A 40 2.50 24.20 13.22
C LYS A 40 2.59 24.44 14.73
N PRO A 41 2.70 23.39 15.57
CA PRO A 41 2.75 23.57 17.00
C PRO A 41 4.11 24.16 17.41
N ARG A 42 4.10 25.08 18.39
CA ARG A 42 5.33 25.63 19.00
C ARG A 42 6.25 24.56 19.59
N THR A 43 5.70 23.41 19.94
CA THR A 43 6.48 22.27 20.45
C THR A 43 5.87 20.97 19.93
N ALA A 44 6.56 20.32 19.00
CA ALA A 44 6.20 19.00 18.50
C ALA A 44 6.63 17.91 19.49
N ARG A 45 5.81 16.87 19.63
CA ARG A 45 6.18 15.67 20.41
C ARG A 45 6.85 14.66 19.49
N SER A 46 7.89 14.00 19.99
CA SER A 46 8.52 12.92 19.26
C SER A 46 7.64 11.66 19.28
N TRP A 47 7.29 11.14 18.11
CA TRP A 47 6.76 9.80 17.94
C TRP A 47 7.89 8.80 17.71
N ASN A 48 7.75 7.60 18.28
CA ASN A 48 8.57 6.45 17.91
C ASN A 48 7.80 5.62 16.87
N LEU A 49 8.52 4.72 16.20
CA LEU A 49 7.95 3.90 15.14
C LEU A 49 6.81 3.00 15.65
N ASP A 50 7.01 2.31 16.79
CA ASP A 50 6.01 1.40 17.35
C ASP A 50 4.65 2.06 17.60
N LYS A 51 4.64 3.30 18.14
CA LYS A 51 3.38 4.03 18.37
C LYS A 51 2.72 4.47 17.06
N LEU A 52 3.53 4.81 16.07
CA LEU A 52 3.04 5.18 14.75
C LEU A 52 2.38 3.97 14.07
N GLU A 53 3.06 2.83 14.05
CA GLU A 53 2.53 1.58 13.47
C GLU A 53 1.26 1.11 14.19
N LEU A 54 1.23 1.18 15.53
CA LEU A 54 0.02 0.87 16.29
C LEU A 54 -1.15 1.78 15.89
N LEU A 55 -0.91 3.09 15.75
CA LEU A 55 -1.95 4.03 15.34
C LEU A 55 -2.43 3.76 13.90
N ILE A 56 -1.51 3.45 12.98
CA ILE A 56 -1.85 3.05 11.61
C ILE A 56 -2.76 1.82 11.63
N SER A 57 -2.40 0.80 12.41
CA SER A 57 -3.21 -0.41 12.58
C SER A 57 -4.60 -0.10 13.14
N GLU A 58 -4.72 0.76 14.16
CA GLU A 58 -6.01 1.15 14.74
C GLU A 58 -6.90 1.88 13.72
N VAL A 59 -6.33 2.79 12.92
CA VAL A 59 -7.05 3.51 11.86
C VAL A 59 -7.53 2.55 10.77
N TYR A 60 -6.69 1.62 10.33
CA TYR A 60 -7.08 0.62 9.33
C TYR A 60 -8.09 -0.39 9.86
N GLU A 61 -8.01 -0.79 11.13
CA GLU A 61 -9.01 -1.67 11.73
C GLU A 61 -10.38 -1.00 11.76
N GLU A 62 -10.44 0.27 12.17
CA GLU A 62 -11.68 1.02 12.19
C GLU A 62 -12.27 1.18 10.77
N ARG A 63 -11.41 1.43 9.76
CA ARG A 63 -11.83 1.47 8.35
C ARG A 63 -12.38 0.12 7.90
N TRP A 64 -11.66 -0.97 8.18
CA TRP A 64 -12.04 -2.33 7.81
C TRP A 64 -13.39 -2.74 8.41
N GLU A 65 -13.57 -2.51 9.71
CA GLU A 65 -14.83 -2.84 10.39
C GLU A 65 -16.02 -2.05 9.85
N SER A 66 -15.81 -0.77 9.50
CA SER A 66 -16.85 0.06 8.91
C SER A 66 -17.29 -0.47 7.55
N GLU A 67 -16.34 -0.86 6.71
CA GLU A 67 -16.60 -1.48 5.41
C GLU A 67 -17.32 -2.82 5.54
N GLU A 68 -16.83 -3.74 6.39
CA GLU A 68 -17.48 -5.03 6.61
C GLU A 68 -18.90 -4.89 7.17
N ARG A 69 -19.15 -3.89 8.02
CA ARG A 69 -20.48 -3.62 8.56
C ARG A 69 -21.45 -3.16 7.46
N ALA A 70 -21.02 -2.25 6.60
CA ALA A 70 -21.81 -1.76 5.47
C ALA A 70 -22.13 -2.88 4.46
N GLN A 71 -21.14 -3.72 4.14
CA GLN A 71 -21.33 -4.87 3.26
C GLN A 71 -22.31 -5.90 3.83
N ARG A 72 -22.26 -6.18 5.14
CA ARG A 72 -23.19 -7.10 5.82
C ARG A 72 -24.65 -6.66 5.73
N VAL A 73 -24.91 -5.36 5.73
CA VAL A 73 -26.28 -4.81 5.57
C VAL A 73 -26.65 -4.54 4.11
N GLY A 74 -25.79 -4.92 3.16
CA GLY A 74 -26.03 -4.75 1.72
C GLY A 74 -26.10 -3.29 1.28
N GLN A 75 -25.47 -2.39 2.02
CA GLN A 75 -25.46 -0.96 1.71
C GLN A 75 -24.18 -0.59 0.99
N LEU A 76 -24.29 0.31 0.01
CA LEU A 76 -23.14 0.95 -0.61
C LEU A 76 -22.31 1.65 0.46
N VAL A 77 -21.01 1.41 0.40
CA VAL A 77 -20.05 1.93 1.35
C VAL A 77 -19.85 3.42 1.07
N LYS A 78 -20.53 4.29 1.82
CA LYS A 78 -20.29 5.75 1.76
C LYS A 78 -19.12 6.11 2.66
N LEU A 79 -17.92 5.80 2.23
CA LEU A 79 -16.71 6.21 2.92
C LEU A 79 -16.06 7.38 2.21
N GLY A 80 -15.61 8.35 2.99
CA GLY A 80 -14.78 9.44 2.50
C GLY A 80 -13.37 8.95 2.16
N ARG A 81 -12.55 9.89 1.68
CA ARG A 81 -11.12 9.67 1.42
C ARG A 81 -10.41 9.19 2.68
N MET A 82 -9.30 8.50 2.52
CA MET A 82 -8.55 7.99 3.66
C MET A 82 -8.09 9.11 4.61
N VAL A 83 -7.68 10.26 4.05
CA VAL A 83 -7.32 11.43 4.86
C VAL A 83 -8.47 11.90 5.74
N ASP A 84 -9.70 11.86 5.23
CA ASP A 84 -10.88 12.25 5.99
C ASP A 84 -11.17 11.23 7.11
N THR A 85 -11.03 9.94 6.82
CA THR A 85 -11.15 8.86 7.81
C THR A 85 -10.13 9.02 8.94
N PHE A 86 -8.88 9.38 8.62
CA PHE A 86 -7.83 9.62 9.61
C PHE A 86 -8.17 10.78 10.54
N PHE A 87 -8.64 11.92 10.00
CA PHE A 87 -9.05 13.05 10.85
C PHE A 87 -10.30 12.72 11.68
N GLU A 88 -11.27 11.98 11.14
CA GLU A 88 -12.44 11.50 11.88
C GLU A 88 -12.06 10.53 13.01
N PHE A 89 -11.07 9.66 12.80
CA PHE A 89 -10.48 8.82 13.85
C PHE A 89 -9.90 9.69 14.98
N LEU A 90 -9.07 10.69 14.64
CA LEU A 90 -8.49 11.60 15.64
C LEU A 90 -9.56 12.40 16.39
N GLN A 91 -10.59 12.87 15.68
CA GLN A 91 -11.72 13.58 16.29
C GLN A 91 -12.43 12.74 17.34
N ARG A 92 -12.72 11.47 17.04
CA ARG A 92 -13.35 10.55 17.98
C ARG A 92 -12.45 10.21 19.17
N ARG A 93 -11.15 10.05 18.93
CA ARG A 93 -10.17 9.68 19.97
C ARG A 93 -9.87 10.81 20.95
N TYR A 94 -9.64 12.03 20.45
CA TYR A 94 -9.14 13.14 21.27
C TYR A 94 -10.20 14.17 21.65
N GLN A 95 -11.27 14.31 20.86
CA GLN A 95 -12.44 15.18 21.11
C GLN A 95 -12.18 16.69 21.28
N ILE A 96 -10.92 17.11 21.46
CA ILE A 96 -10.50 18.49 21.66
C ILE A 96 -9.77 18.97 20.39
N PRO A 97 -10.31 19.96 19.64
CA PRO A 97 -9.77 20.41 18.35
C PRO A 97 -8.28 20.74 18.36
N GLU A 98 -7.81 21.48 19.36
CA GLU A 98 -6.41 21.90 19.46
C GLU A 98 -5.46 20.71 19.67
N ILE A 99 -5.92 19.70 20.42
CA ILE A 99 -5.16 18.47 20.62
C ILE A 99 -5.14 17.66 19.33
N ILE A 100 -6.26 17.59 18.62
CA ILE A 100 -6.37 16.87 17.34
C ILE A 100 -5.38 17.43 16.33
N LEU A 101 -5.34 18.76 16.15
CA LEU A 101 -4.44 19.40 15.18
C LEU A 101 -2.98 19.19 15.55
N ARG A 102 -2.62 19.32 16.83
CA ARG A 102 -1.25 19.07 17.30
C ARG A 102 -0.82 17.62 17.11
N VAL A 103 -1.70 16.68 17.45
CA VAL A 103 -1.42 15.24 17.27
C VAL A 103 -1.33 14.88 15.79
N ALA A 104 -2.20 15.42 14.94
CA ALA A 104 -2.14 15.22 13.51
C ALA A 104 -0.81 15.71 12.93
N HIS A 105 -0.36 16.91 13.31
CA HIS A 105 0.96 17.42 12.92
C HIS A 105 2.08 16.47 13.36
N ASP A 106 2.10 16.09 14.64
CA ASP A 106 3.13 15.19 15.19
C ASP A 106 3.15 13.83 14.44
N ILE A 107 1.99 13.30 14.04
CA ILE A 107 1.86 12.03 13.28
C ILE A 107 2.35 12.20 11.83
N ILE A 108 1.94 13.26 11.13
CA ILE A 108 2.35 13.48 9.73
C ILE A 108 3.87 13.67 9.65
N ALA A 109 4.45 14.43 10.60
CA ALA A 109 5.91 14.56 10.71
C ALA A 109 6.60 13.21 11.00
N ALA A 110 5.97 12.35 11.81
CA ALA A 110 6.48 11.01 12.10
C ALA A 110 6.42 10.09 10.86
N LEU A 111 5.33 10.14 10.08
CA LEU A 111 5.21 9.41 8.82
C LEU A 111 6.34 9.79 7.88
N GLN A 112 6.56 11.09 7.67
CA GLN A 112 7.64 11.59 6.82
C GLN A 112 9.02 11.16 7.29
N ARG A 113 9.25 11.10 8.60
CA ARG A 113 10.51 10.62 9.18
C ARG A 113 10.74 9.12 8.97
N PHE A 114 9.70 8.30 9.10
CA PHE A 114 9.80 6.84 9.11
C PHE A 114 9.45 6.18 7.77
N ASP A 115 9.02 6.95 6.77
CA ASP A 115 8.60 6.50 5.44
C ASP A 115 9.54 5.46 4.81
N ALA A 116 10.83 5.77 4.77
CA ALA A 116 11.84 4.89 4.16
C ALA A 116 12.11 3.63 5.01
N MET A 117 11.84 3.68 6.31
CA MET A 117 12.19 2.60 7.26
C MET A 117 11.05 1.62 7.52
N SER A 118 9.80 2.03 7.32
CA SER A 118 8.62 1.24 7.68
C SER A 118 7.66 1.15 6.50
N VAL A 119 7.44 -0.09 6.04
CA VAL A 119 6.46 -0.39 4.99
C VAL A 119 5.05 0.06 5.39
N PRO A 120 4.55 -0.21 6.61
CA PRO A 120 3.28 0.36 7.08
C PRO A 120 3.21 1.89 7.00
N ALA A 121 4.26 2.60 7.43
CA ALA A 121 4.30 4.05 7.37
C ALA A 121 4.22 4.57 5.93
N SER A 122 4.98 3.97 5.02
CA SER A 122 4.98 4.32 3.60
C SER A 122 3.62 4.09 2.95
N ILE A 123 3.03 2.89 3.10
CA ILE A 123 1.69 2.59 2.55
C ILE A 123 0.64 3.54 3.14
N PHE A 124 0.71 3.84 4.43
CA PHE A 124 -0.24 4.75 5.06
C PHE A 124 -0.11 6.18 4.51
N ALA A 125 1.11 6.69 4.31
CA ALA A 125 1.33 8.00 3.71
C ALA A 125 0.80 8.06 2.26
N HIS A 126 1.09 7.06 1.43
CA HIS A 126 0.56 6.98 0.06
C HIS A 126 -0.96 6.86 0.01
N HIS A 127 -1.57 6.18 0.98
CA HIS A 127 -3.02 6.10 1.07
C HIS A 127 -3.64 7.44 1.55
N LEU A 128 -3.02 8.12 2.53
CA LEU A 128 -3.46 9.45 2.96
C LEU A 128 -3.37 10.49 1.85
N SER A 129 -2.36 10.41 0.98
CA SER A 129 -2.22 11.31 -0.17
C SER A 129 -3.16 10.96 -1.32
N GLY A 130 -3.82 9.80 -1.28
CA GLY A 130 -4.67 9.26 -2.34
C GLY A 130 -3.92 8.57 -3.48
N GLU A 131 -2.60 8.39 -3.37
CA GLU A 131 -1.79 7.67 -4.37
C GLU A 131 -2.04 6.16 -4.37
N GLU A 132 -2.43 5.59 -3.24
CA GLU A 132 -2.81 4.17 -3.08
C GLU A 132 -4.20 4.04 -2.44
N ASP A 133 -4.90 2.91 -2.63
CA ASP A 133 -6.22 2.63 -2.04
C ASP A 133 -6.36 1.24 -1.40
N ALA A 134 -6.29 0.18 -2.19
CA ALA A 134 -6.61 -1.18 -1.83
C ALA A 134 -5.35 -1.98 -1.43
N LEU A 135 -4.15 -1.39 -1.57
CA LEU A 135 -2.90 -2.07 -1.26
C LEU A 135 -2.87 -2.58 0.18
N TRP A 136 -3.20 -1.72 1.16
CA TRP A 136 -3.22 -2.14 2.58
C TRP A 136 -4.22 -3.28 2.83
N LYS A 137 -5.36 -3.30 2.13
CA LYS A 137 -6.34 -4.38 2.23
C LYS A 137 -5.78 -5.68 1.68
N TYR A 138 -5.13 -5.60 0.52
CA TYR A 138 -4.47 -6.74 -0.10
C TYR A 138 -3.38 -7.32 0.81
N ILE A 139 -2.51 -6.48 1.34
CA ILE A 139 -1.44 -6.88 2.26
C ILE A 139 -2.00 -7.49 3.55
N ARG A 140 -3.06 -6.92 4.11
CA ARG A 140 -3.76 -7.50 5.27
C ARG A 140 -4.25 -8.91 4.98
N LEU A 141 -4.86 -9.14 3.81
CA LEU A 141 -5.34 -10.47 3.42
C LEU A 141 -4.22 -11.47 3.18
N VAL A 142 -3.10 -11.02 2.62
CA VAL A 142 -1.90 -11.87 2.48
C VAL A 142 -1.36 -12.28 3.85
N ASP A 143 -1.24 -11.35 4.80
CA ASP A 143 -0.80 -11.65 6.17
C ASP A 143 -1.79 -12.61 6.88
N GLU A 144 -3.10 -12.38 6.75
CA GLU A 144 -4.14 -13.28 7.27
C GLU A 144 -4.02 -14.68 6.67
N CYS A 145 -3.80 -14.80 5.36
CA CYS A 145 -3.57 -16.07 4.69
C CYS A 145 -2.36 -16.79 5.28
N LEU A 146 -1.20 -16.11 5.35
CA LEU A 146 0.06 -16.68 5.84
C LEU A 146 -0.03 -17.12 7.30
N SER A 147 -0.81 -16.43 8.13
CA SER A 147 -1.02 -16.81 9.54
C SER A 147 -1.62 -18.22 9.72
N ARG A 148 -2.28 -18.75 8.69
CA ARG A 148 -2.87 -20.10 8.70
C ARG A 148 -1.86 -21.21 8.46
N PHE A 149 -0.66 -20.86 8.00
CA PHE A 149 0.40 -21.77 7.60
C PHE A 149 1.58 -21.73 8.59
N GLU A 150 1.31 -21.44 9.87
CA GLU A 150 2.32 -21.47 10.92
C GLU A 150 2.53 -22.89 11.51
N PRO A 151 3.78 -23.36 11.67
CA PRO A 151 5.04 -22.67 11.41
C PRO A 151 5.34 -22.51 9.92
N LEU A 152 5.81 -21.31 9.55
CA LEU A 152 6.04 -20.96 8.15
C LEU A 152 7.39 -21.52 7.66
N ASP A 153 7.33 -22.66 6.97
CA ASP A 153 8.43 -23.22 6.21
C ASP A 153 8.20 -23.10 4.69
N LEU A 154 9.09 -23.69 3.89
CA LEU A 154 9.03 -23.59 2.43
C LEU A 154 7.83 -24.34 1.83
N GLU A 155 7.42 -25.46 2.44
CA GLU A 155 6.26 -26.23 1.99
C GLU A 155 4.97 -25.46 2.30
N ALA A 156 4.86 -24.95 3.52
CA ALA A 156 3.79 -24.07 3.98
C ALA A 156 3.68 -22.79 3.12
N TRP A 157 4.82 -22.19 2.74
CA TRP A 157 4.86 -21.07 1.79
C TRP A 157 4.32 -21.45 0.41
N ARG A 158 4.72 -22.59 -0.16
CA ARG A 158 4.21 -23.03 -1.48
C ARG A 158 2.71 -23.24 -1.45
N GLU A 159 2.17 -23.79 -0.37
CA GLU A 159 0.72 -23.93 -0.19
C GLU A 159 0.04 -22.56 -0.11
N ALA A 160 0.56 -21.64 0.72
CA ALA A 160 0.05 -20.29 0.81
C ALA A 160 0.09 -19.54 -0.53
N ALA A 161 1.20 -19.66 -1.27
CA ALA A 161 1.39 -19.05 -2.59
C ALA A 161 0.32 -19.51 -3.59
N ARG A 162 -0.10 -20.78 -3.54
CA ARG A 162 -1.18 -21.30 -4.39
C ARG A 162 -2.56 -20.78 -4.01
N VAL A 163 -2.75 -20.36 -2.75
CA VAL A 163 -3.98 -19.69 -2.30
C VAL A 163 -3.97 -18.22 -2.70
N VAL A 164 -2.85 -17.51 -2.51
CA VAL A 164 -2.72 -16.08 -2.84
C VAL A 164 -2.75 -15.88 -4.36
N TRP A 165 -2.08 -16.74 -5.12
CA TRP A 165 -2.01 -16.69 -6.58
C TRP A 165 -2.55 -17.97 -7.20
N PRO A 166 -3.86 -18.20 -7.23
CA PRO A 166 -4.42 -19.43 -7.76
C PRO A 166 -4.25 -19.53 -9.28
N GLY A 167 -4.11 -20.76 -9.77
CA GLY A 167 -4.10 -21.08 -11.20
C GLY A 167 -2.85 -20.61 -11.96
N ARG A 168 -1.70 -20.44 -11.28
CA ARG A 168 -0.44 -20.12 -11.96
C ARG A 168 0.26 -21.38 -12.45
N GLU A 169 1.11 -21.20 -13.46
CA GLU A 169 1.98 -22.27 -13.93
C GLU A 169 2.99 -22.66 -12.86
N GLN A 170 3.41 -23.92 -12.90
CA GLN A 170 4.42 -24.44 -11.99
C GLN A 170 5.74 -23.65 -12.07
N ALA A 171 6.14 -23.22 -13.27
CA ALA A 171 7.33 -22.37 -13.47
C ALA A 171 7.20 -21.00 -12.77
N THR A 172 6.00 -20.41 -12.75
CA THR A 172 5.74 -19.15 -12.02
C THR A 172 5.91 -19.34 -10.51
N TYR A 173 5.37 -20.43 -9.95
CA TYR A 173 5.56 -20.73 -8.53
C TYR A 173 7.02 -20.97 -8.17
N GLU A 174 7.77 -21.69 -9.02
CA GLU A 174 9.20 -21.92 -8.83
C GLU A 174 10.00 -20.61 -8.84
N GLN A 175 9.66 -19.68 -9.74
CA GLN A 175 10.29 -18.36 -9.79
C GLN A 175 9.99 -17.53 -8.53
N ILE A 176 8.72 -17.47 -8.10
CA ILE A 176 8.31 -16.74 -6.88
C ILE A 176 9.01 -17.32 -5.64
N GLU A 177 9.12 -18.64 -5.57
CA GLU A 177 9.82 -19.31 -4.49
C GLU A 177 11.30 -18.93 -4.45
N LEU A 178 11.98 -18.94 -5.60
CA LEU A 178 13.38 -18.58 -5.71
C LEU A 178 13.62 -17.11 -5.28
N GLU A 179 12.78 -16.20 -5.74
CA GLU A 179 12.81 -14.78 -5.36
C GLU A 179 12.57 -14.58 -3.87
N MET A 180 11.58 -15.29 -3.31
CA MET A 180 11.28 -15.25 -1.88
C MET A 180 12.48 -15.75 -1.06
N VAL A 181 13.10 -16.88 -1.43
CA VAL A 181 14.26 -17.44 -0.71
C VAL A 181 15.42 -16.47 -0.75
N ALA A 182 15.66 -15.83 -1.90
CA ALA A 182 16.68 -14.80 -2.05
C ALA A 182 16.39 -13.56 -1.17
N TYR A 183 15.16 -13.06 -1.20
CA TYR A 183 14.71 -11.90 -0.42
C TYR A 183 14.84 -12.14 1.09
N CYS A 184 14.37 -13.30 1.56
CA CYS A 184 14.37 -13.67 2.98
C CYS A 184 15.74 -14.08 3.51
N LYS A 185 16.72 -14.29 2.62
CA LYS A 185 18.04 -14.90 2.92
C LYS A 185 17.89 -16.26 3.60
N SER A 186 16.98 -17.08 3.09
CA SER A 186 16.63 -18.41 3.62
C SER A 186 16.06 -18.44 5.05
N LEU A 187 15.76 -17.28 5.65
CA LEU A 187 15.15 -17.16 6.97
C LEU A 187 13.71 -16.69 6.80
N LEU A 188 12.81 -17.66 6.64
CA LEU A 188 11.37 -17.45 6.49
C LEU A 188 10.75 -16.93 7.78
N SER A 189 9.96 -15.87 7.63
CA SER A 189 9.11 -15.31 8.70
C SER A 189 7.95 -14.61 8.02
N ARG A 190 6.79 -14.59 8.68
CA ARG A 190 5.58 -13.95 8.14
C ARG A 190 5.83 -12.51 7.69
N GLU A 191 6.52 -11.72 8.51
CA GLU A 191 6.90 -10.33 8.23
C GLU A 191 7.71 -10.20 6.93
N LYS A 192 8.74 -11.03 6.73
CA LYS A 192 9.56 -11.02 5.51
C LYS A 192 8.79 -11.48 4.27
N CYS A 193 7.90 -12.46 4.41
CA CYS A 193 7.06 -12.92 3.32
C CYS A 193 6.09 -11.80 2.87
N VAL A 194 5.47 -11.11 3.83
CA VAL A 194 4.64 -9.93 3.55
C VAL A 194 5.47 -8.82 2.89
N GLY A 195 6.67 -8.54 3.42
CA GLY A 195 7.60 -7.58 2.82
C GLY A 195 8.01 -7.93 1.39
N HIS A 196 8.21 -9.22 1.09
CA HIS A 196 8.47 -9.70 -0.26
C HIS A 196 7.28 -9.45 -1.20
N VAL A 197 6.04 -9.68 -0.74
CA VAL A 197 4.84 -9.38 -1.54
C VAL A 197 4.72 -7.90 -1.85
N VAL A 198 4.95 -7.03 -0.86
CA VAL A 198 4.98 -5.57 -1.10
C VAL A 198 6.06 -5.21 -2.12
N HIS A 199 7.24 -5.81 -2.02
CA HIS A 199 8.32 -5.59 -3.00
C HIS A 199 7.89 -6.01 -4.41
N MET A 200 7.30 -7.19 -4.59
CA MET A 200 6.81 -7.64 -5.90
C MET A 200 5.76 -6.68 -6.48
N ILE A 201 4.87 -6.13 -5.65
CA ILE A 201 3.86 -5.17 -6.12
C ILE A 201 4.52 -3.90 -6.64
N ARG A 202 5.48 -3.35 -5.88
CA ARG A 202 6.19 -2.11 -6.25
C ARG A 202 7.01 -2.25 -7.53
N GLU A 203 7.57 -3.42 -7.78
CA GLU A 203 8.30 -3.74 -9.01
C GLU A 203 7.36 -4.19 -10.16
N GLY A 204 6.05 -4.26 -9.93
CA GLY A 204 5.07 -4.74 -10.93
C GLY A 204 5.21 -6.22 -11.28
N LEU A 205 5.87 -7.00 -10.43
CA LEU A 205 6.13 -8.43 -10.60
C LEU A 205 5.05 -9.30 -9.95
N GLU A 206 4.22 -8.72 -9.08
CA GLU A 206 3.23 -9.47 -8.35
C GLU A 206 2.21 -10.12 -9.31
N PRO A 207 1.96 -11.44 -9.21
CA PRO A 207 1.21 -12.15 -10.24
C PRO A 207 -0.23 -11.68 -10.44
N ASN A 208 -0.99 -11.36 -9.39
CA ASN A 208 -2.38 -10.92 -9.56
C ASN A 208 -2.44 -9.52 -10.16
N TYR A 209 -1.62 -8.60 -9.66
CA TYR A 209 -1.43 -7.26 -10.16
C TYR A 209 -1.09 -7.30 -11.65
N LYS A 210 -0.04 -8.05 -12.03
CA LYS A 210 0.41 -8.16 -13.41
C LYS A 210 -0.71 -8.64 -14.33
N PHE A 211 -1.43 -9.69 -13.93
CA PHE A 211 -2.56 -10.22 -14.70
C PHE A 211 -3.66 -9.19 -14.91
N PHE A 212 -4.12 -8.55 -13.85
CA PHE A 212 -5.20 -7.58 -13.95
C PHE A 212 -4.78 -6.33 -14.71
N TYR A 213 -3.56 -5.86 -14.50
CA TYR A 213 -3.00 -4.72 -15.21
C TYR A 213 -3.06 -4.93 -16.73
N PHE A 214 -2.51 -6.05 -17.22
CA PHE A 214 -2.54 -6.36 -18.65
C PHE A 214 -3.94 -6.67 -19.18
N SER A 215 -4.80 -7.30 -18.37
CA SER A 215 -6.19 -7.53 -18.76
C SER A 215 -6.94 -6.21 -18.96
N PHE A 216 -6.72 -5.22 -18.08
CA PHE A 216 -7.36 -3.91 -18.19
C PHE A 216 -6.81 -3.11 -19.37
N ILE A 217 -5.52 -3.18 -19.65
CA ILE A 217 -4.96 -2.59 -20.88
C ILE A 217 -5.62 -3.18 -22.13
N LYS A 218 -5.83 -4.50 -22.19
CA LYS A 218 -6.50 -5.14 -23.33
C LYS A 218 -7.96 -4.73 -23.47
N SER A 219 -8.64 -4.48 -22.36
CA SER A 219 -10.03 -4.01 -22.35
C SER A 219 -10.18 -2.51 -22.67
N ASP A 220 -9.12 -1.73 -22.51
CA ASP A 220 -9.11 -0.30 -22.84
C ASP A 220 -9.00 -0.08 -24.35
N ALA A 221 -10.13 -0.23 -25.04
CA ALA A 221 -10.22 -0.12 -26.50
C ALA A 221 -9.74 1.23 -27.06
N HIS A 222 -9.67 2.28 -26.21
CA HIS A 222 -9.28 3.63 -26.61
C HIS A 222 -7.89 4.03 -26.11
N SER A 223 -7.16 3.12 -25.44
CA SER A 223 -5.82 3.36 -24.88
C SER A 223 -5.74 4.63 -24.01
N LEU A 224 -6.79 4.91 -23.23
CA LEU A 224 -6.86 6.08 -22.35
C LEU A 224 -5.94 5.95 -21.12
N GLY A 225 -5.53 4.72 -20.79
CA GLY A 225 -4.78 4.39 -19.58
C GLY A 225 -5.67 4.33 -18.33
N SER A 226 -6.98 4.21 -18.52
CA SER A 226 -7.98 4.20 -17.45
C SER A 226 -9.27 3.56 -17.92
N LEU A 227 -10.01 2.95 -16.99
CA LEU A 227 -11.32 2.38 -17.27
C LEU A 227 -12.44 3.13 -16.55
N THR A 228 -13.61 3.17 -17.19
CA THR A 228 -14.85 3.58 -16.54
C THR A 228 -15.36 2.48 -15.59
N VAL A 229 -16.35 2.82 -14.75
CA VAL A 229 -16.97 1.84 -13.85
C VAL A 229 -17.62 0.68 -14.61
N GLU A 230 -18.18 0.95 -15.79
CA GLU A 230 -18.85 -0.04 -16.64
C GLU A 230 -17.81 -0.99 -17.24
N ASP A 231 -16.75 -0.45 -17.86
CA ASP A 231 -15.68 -1.26 -18.46
C ASP A 231 -14.95 -2.12 -17.43
N PHE A 232 -14.68 -1.55 -16.24
CA PHE A 232 -14.09 -2.28 -15.12
C PHE A 232 -15.00 -3.43 -14.66
N HIS A 233 -16.29 -3.14 -14.48
CA HIS A 233 -17.26 -4.14 -14.01
C HIS A 233 -17.42 -5.29 -15.02
N ASP A 234 -17.56 -4.98 -16.31
CA ASP A 234 -17.75 -5.96 -17.38
C ASP A 234 -16.49 -6.82 -17.57
N THR A 235 -15.31 -6.18 -17.60
CA THR A 235 -14.02 -6.87 -17.69
C THR A 235 -13.84 -7.82 -16.50
N LEU A 236 -14.02 -7.33 -15.27
CA LEU A 236 -13.82 -8.15 -14.08
C LEU A 236 -14.90 -9.22 -13.93
N SER A 237 -16.13 -9.01 -14.43
CA SER A 237 -17.17 -10.04 -14.48
C SER A 237 -16.86 -11.16 -15.47
N THR A 238 -16.16 -10.83 -16.55
CA THR A 238 -15.65 -11.82 -17.51
C THR A 238 -14.50 -12.63 -16.91
N LEU A 239 -13.52 -11.95 -16.31
CA LEU A 239 -12.33 -12.57 -15.72
C LEU A 239 -12.66 -13.38 -14.47
N CYS A 240 -13.41 -12.78 -13.55
CA CYS A 240 -13.69 -13.30 -12.21
C CYS A 240 -15.19 -13.19 -11.86
N PRO A 241 -16.03 -14.10 -12.39
CA PRO A 241 -17.49 -14.05 -12.21
C PRO A 241 -17.93 -14.26 -10.76
N ALA A 242 -17.09 -14.91 -9.94
CA ALA A 242 -17.37 -15.16 -8.53
C ALA A 242 -17.37 -13.89 -7.66
N VAL A 243 -16.72 -12.81 -8.13
CA VAL A 243 -16.63 -11.55 -7.39
C VAL A 243 -18.00 -10.84 -7.38
N PRO A 244 -18.56 -10.49 -6.21
CA PRO A 244 -19.87 -9.85 -6.12
C PRO A 244 -19.92 -8.48 -6.81
N SER A 245 -20.97 -8.21 -7.61
CA SER A 245 -21.16 -6.94 -8.31
C SER A 245 -21.16 -5.71 -7.40
N LEU A 246 -21.70 -5.82 -6.20
CA LEU A 246 -21.71 -4.72 -5.23
C LEU A 246 -20.28 -4.35 -4.79
N ALA A 247 -19.45 -5.36 -4.50
CA ALA A 247 -18.07 -5.15 -4.09
C ALA A 247 -17.23 -4.48 -5.19
N LYS A 248 -17.44 -4.85 -6.46
CA LYS A 248 -16.79 -4.19 -7.61
C LYS A 248 -17.10 -2.70 -7.66
N ARG A 249 -18.38 -2.34 -7.49
CA ARG A 249 -18.84 -0.95 -7.52
C ARG A 249 -18.32 -0.15 -6.32
N ASP A 250 -18.40 -0.71 -5.12
CA ASP A 250 -17.92 -0.05 -3.90
C ASP A 250 -16.42 0.27 -3.98
N LEU A 251 -15.61 -0.68 -4.45
CA LEU A 251 -14.16 -0.46 -4.53
C LEU A 251 -13.75 0.42 -5.70
N TYR A 252 -14.44 0.35 -6.83
CA TYR A 252 -14.23 1.34 -7.89
C TYR A 252 -14.51 2.75 -7.39
N ALA A 253 -15.64 2.96 -6.70
CA ALA A 253 -15.99 4.27 -6.15
C ALA A 253 -14.95 4.76 -5.12
N MET A 254 -14.40 3.88 -4.29
CA MET A 254 -13.31 4.24 -3.38
C MET A 254 -12.02 4.61 -4.15
N ALA A 255 -11.66 3.82 -5.15
CA ALA A 255 -10.49 4.07 -6.00
C ALA A 255 -10.58 5.41 -6.73
N GLU A 256 -11.79 5.76 -7.19
CA GLU A 256 -12.11 7.02 -7.85
C GLU A 256 -12.04 8.21 -6.89
N LEU A 257 -12.60 8.10 -5.68
CA LEU A 257 -12.63 9.19 -4.69
C LEU A 257 -11.24 9.65 -4.28
N ASP A 258 -10.30 8.71 -4.18
CA ASP A 258 -8.91 8.99 -3.85
C ASP A 258 -8.09 9.33 -5.12
N PHE A 259 -8.66 9.20 -6.33
CA PHE A 259 -8.00 9.56 -7.59
C PHE A 259 -8.22 11.04 -7.90
N LEU A 260 -7.26 11.66 -8.59
CA LEU A 260 -7.13 13.11 -8.81
C LEU A 260 -8.49 13.82 -9.04
N PRO A 261 -8.76 14.98 -8.39
CA PRO A 261 -10.04 15.68 -8.45
C PRO A 261 -10.56 16.01 -9.86
N ASP A 262 -9.65 16.09 -10.83
CA ASP A 262 -9.89 16.57 -12.20
C ASP A 262 -10.23 15.45 -13.20
N ARG A 263 -10.24 14.17 -12.77
CA ARG A 263 -10.58 13.00 -13.61
C ARG A 263 -11.67 12.14 -12.98
N ARG A 264 -12.83 12.74 -12.76
CA ARG A 264 -14.03 12.00 -12.37
C ARG A 264 -14.41 11.00 -13.48
N ASP A 265 -14.96 9.86 -13.08
CA ASP A 265 -15.45 8.76 -13.91
C ASP A 265 -14.37 7.88 -14.58
N GLN A 266 -13.08 8.05 -14.24
CA GLN A 266 -11.98 7.25 -14.79
C GLN A 266 -10.91 6.93 -13.74
N VAL A 267 -10.56 5.65 -13.61
CA VAL A 267 -9.52 5.17 -12.70
C VAL A 267 -8.43 4.46 -13.50
N CYS A 268 -7.15 4.74 -13.20
CA CYS A 268 -6.03 4.17 -13.93
C CYS A 268 -5.87 2.65 -13.72
N HIS A 269 -5.25 1.99 -14.69
CA HIS A 269 -5.10 0.53 -14.71
C HIS A 269 -4.34 -0.01 -13.49
N GLU A 270 -3.30 0.68 -13.05
CA GLU A 270 -2.47 0.28 -11.90
C GLU A 270 -3.33 0.17 -10.63
N ARG A 271 -4.18 1.17 -10.39
CA ARG A 271 -5.05 1.23 -9.22
C ARG A 271 -6.14 0.17 -9.28
N LEU A 272 -6.75 0.00 -10.45
CA LEU A 272 -7.76 -1.04 -10.67
C LEU A 272 -7.16 -2.44 -10.53
N ALA A 273 -5.90 -2.65 -10.93
CA ALA A 273 -5.23 -3.94 -10.80
C ALA A 273 -5.03 -4.37 -9.35
N ILE A 274 -4.64 -3.45 -8.46
CA ILE A 274 -4.56 -3.73 -7.02
C ILE A 274 -5.95 -3.96 -6.43
N THR A 275 -6.94 -3.15 -6.84
CA THR A 275 -8.33 -3.33 -6.42
C THR A 275 -8.88 -4.70 -6.81
N ALA A 276 -8.63 -5.16 -8.04
CA ALA A 276 -9.04 -6.47 -8.52
C ALA A 276 -8.29 -7.61 -7.80
N SER A 277 -6.99 -7.45 -7.54
CA SER A 277 -6.19 -8.40 -6.77
C SER A 277 -6.75 -8.58 -5.35
N PHE A 278 -7.12 -7.48 -4.70
CA PHE A 278 -7.82 -7.51 -3.42
C PHE A 278 -9.18 -8.21 -3.50
N LEU A 279 -10.02 -7.89 -4.48
CA LEU A 279 -11.35 -8.48 -4.64
C LEU A 279 -11.31 -10.01 -4.78
N VAL A 280 -10.35 -10.50 -5.55
CA VAL A 280 -10.10 -11.92 -5.74
C VAL A 280 -9.69 -12.58 -4.43
N LEU A 281 -8.72 -12.01 -3.73
CA LEU A 281 -8.25 -12.57 -2.47
C LEU A 281 -9.32 -12.49 -1.35
N ASP A 282 -10.15 -11.45 -1.32
CA ASP A 282 -11.28 -11.35 -0.38
C ASP A 282 -12.37 -12.37 -0.70
N THR A 283 -12.58 -12.69 -1.98
CA THR A 283 -13.49 -13.78 -2.39
C THR A 283 -12.99 -15.11 -1.85
N GLU A 284 -11.69 -15.40 -2.00
CA GLU A 284 -11.03 -16.58 -1.42
C GLU A 284 -11.14 -16.63 0.11
N ARG A 285 -10.91 -15.50 0.80
CA ARG A 285 -11.10 -15.42 2.25
C ARG A 285 -12.53 -15.82 2.64
N ARG A 286 -13.53 -15.27 1.96
CA ARG A 286 -14.96 -15.54 2.25
C ARG A 286 -15.37 -16.98 1.98
N THR A 287 -14.72 -17.68 1.05
CA THR A 287 -14.94 -19.10 0.76
C THR A 287 -14.11 -20.04 1.65
N GLY A 288 -13.34 -19.48 2.60
CA GLY A 288 -12.56 -20.23 3.58
C GLY A 288 -11.14 -20.57 3.13
N TRP A 289 -10.56 -19.75 2.23
CA TRP A 289 -9.22 -19.90 1.66
C TRP A 289 -9.06 -21.18 0.83
N ARG A 290 -10.10 -21.51 0.07
CA ARG A 290 -10.11 -22.67 -0.81
C ARG A 290 -10.02 -22.15 -2.24
N PRO A 291 -8.92 -22.42 -2.97
CA PRO A 291 -8.75 -21.97 -4.34
C PRO A 291 -10.01 -22.29 -5.15
N VAL A 292 -10.80 -21.27 -5.43
CA VAL A 292 -11.90 -21.38 -6.37
C VAL A 292 -11.26 -21.26 -7.75
N GLU A 293 -11.73 -22.03 -8.73
CA GLU A 293 -11.42 -21.77 -10.13
C GLU A 293 -12.02 -20.40 -10.49
N MET A 294 -11.29 -19.33 -10.17
CA MET A 294 -11.78 -17.96 -10.25
C MET A 294 -11.62 -17.37 -11.64
N PHE A 295 -10.73 -17.94 -12.46
CA PHE A 295 -10.40 -17.41 -13.77
C PHE A 295 -11.07 -18.22 -14.87
N ASN A 296 -11.90 -17.56 -15.67
CA ASN A 296 -12.52 -18.16 -16.86
C ASN A 296 -11.59 -18.21 -18.07
N LEU A 297 -10.41 -17.58 -17.99
CA LEU A 297 -9.47 -17.42 -19.08
C LEU A 297 -8.16 -18.12 -18.75
N ASP A 298 -7.55 -18.74 -19.77
CA ASP A 298 -6.20 -19.27 -19.67
C ASP A 298 -5.22 -18.10 -19.47
N TRP A 299 -4.39 -18.23 -18.45
CA TRP A 299 -3.42 -17.21 -18.07
C TRP A 299 -2.43 -16.92 -19.20
N GLN A 300 -2.15 -17.92 -20.04
CA GLN A 300 -1.29 -17.80 -21.21
C GLN A 300 -1.87 -16.86 -22.28
N ASP A 301 -3.18 -16.84 -22.51
CA ASP A 301 -3.77 -15.96 -23.53
C ASP A 301 -3.66 -14.48 -23.14
N VAL A 302 -3.67 -14.20 -21.83
CA VAL A 302 -3.46 -12.85 -21.31
C VAL A 302 -1.99 -12.45 -21.43
N LEU A 303 -1.05 -13.33 -21.08
CA LEU A 303 0.38 -13.04 -21.13
C LEU A 303 1.02 -13.12 -22.51
N ASN A 304 0.53 -13.95 -23.43
CA ASN A 304 1.08 -14.06 -24.79
C ASN A 304 0.85 -12.78 -25.62
N GLY A 305 -0.12 -11.95 -25.23
CA GLY A 305 -0.29 -10.60 -25.78
C GLY A 305 0.53 -9.53 -25.05
N GLN A 306 1.36 -9.89 -24.06
CA GLN A 306 2.16 -8.95 -23.29
C GLN A 306 3.28 -8.34 -24.14
N ASP A 307 3.95 -9.14 -24.97
CA ASP A 307 5.02 -8.68 -25.86
C ASP A 307 4.46 -7.68 -26.89
N ASP A 308 3.30 -8.00 -27.49
CA ASP A 308 2.61 -7.10 -28.43
C ASP A 308 2.16 -5.77 -27.78
N ILE A 309 1.78 -5.80 -26.50
CA ILE A 309 1.37 -4.60 -25.74
C ILE A 309 2.57 -3.76 -25.35
N LEU A 310 3.66 -4.37 -24.87
CA LEU A 310 4.88 -3.65 -24.51
C LEU A 310 5.49 -2.97 -25.73
N ASP A 311 5.53 -3.66 -26.87
CA ASP A 311 6.00 -3.10 -28.14
C ASP A 311 5.10 -1.93 -28.63
N ALA A 312 3.78 -2.01 -28.41
CA ALA A 312 2.85 -0.93 -28.77
C ALA A 312 2.97 0.29 -27.84
N VAL A 313 3.16 0.08 -26.54
CA VAL A 313 3.36 1.16 -25.55
C VAL A 313 4.67 1.90 -25.79
N ASP A 314 5.75 1.17 -26.11
CA ASP A 314 7.05 1.77 -26.42
C ASP A 314 7.03 2.52 -27.78
N ALA A 315 6.24 2.05 -28.76
CA ALA A 315 6.07 2.73 -30.05
C ALA A 315 5.32 4.08 -29.95
N ASP A 316 4.36 4.21 -29.03
CA ASP A 316 3.64 5.46 -28.80
C ASP A 316 4.49 6.50 -28.03
N ASP A 317 5.44 6.06 -27.19
CA ASP A 317 6.33 6.95 -26.43
C ASP A 317 7.42 7.59 -27.32
N GLU A 318 7.79 6.97 -28.45
CA GLU A 318 8.68 7.57 -29.46
C GLU A 318 8.00 8.68 -30.30
N GLY A 319 6.66 8.72 -30.35
CA GLY A 319 5.88 9.74 -31.05
C GLY A 319 5.49 10.96 -30.20
N ALA A 320 5.43 10.81 -28.88
CA ALA A 320 5.02 11.84 -27.93
C ALA A 320 6.21 12.40 -27.16
N GLY A 321 7.00 13.25 -27.82
CA GLY A 321 8.08 14.00 -27.17
C GLY A 321 7.59 14.75 -25.92
N GLN A 322 8.17 14.37 -24.77
CA GLN A 322 8.22 15.11 -23.50
C GLN A 322 6.88 15.40 -22.80
N ALA A 323 6.33 14.45 -22.03
CA ALA A 323 5.52 14.78 -20.83
C ALA A 323 5.19 13.63 -19.84
N ARG A 324 5.50 12.35 -20.10
CA ARG A 324 5.19 11.28 -19.13
C ARG A 324 6.46 10.79 -18.44
N ARG A 325 6.83 11.49 -17.35
CA ARG A 325 7.74 10.87 -16.36
C ARG A 325 7.01 9.68 -15.75
N ARG A 326 7.50 8.47 -16.04
CA ARG A 326 7.22 7.26 -15.26
C ARG A 326 7.24 7.65 -13.77
N SER A 327 6.14 7.43 -13.06
CA SER A 327 6.15 7.45 -11.60
C SER A 327 6.88 6.19 -11.14
N SER A 328 8.21 6.20 -11.23
CA SER A 328 9.01 5.22 -10.51
C SER A 328 8.84 5.53 -9.03
N LEU A 329 8.14 4.64 -8.31
CA LEU A 329 8.27 4.59 -6.86
C LEU A 329 9.77 4.56 -6.52
N PRO A 330 10.22 5.29 -5.49
CA PRO A 330 11.61 5.26 -5.11
C PRO A 330 12.01 3.82 -4.76
N PRO A 331 13.19 3.35 -5.20
CA PRO A 331 13.67 2.02 -4.82
C PRO A 331 13.75 1.95 -3.28
N PRO A 332 13.42 0.79 -2.67
CA PRO A 332 13.53 0.63 -1.24
C PRO A 332 14.97 0.95 -0.78
N PRO A 333 15.16 1.60 0.38
CA PRO A 333 16.49 1.89 0.87
C PRO A 333 17.24 0.59 1.09
N MET A 334 18.46 0.51 0.54
CA MET A 334 19.39 -0.55 0.89
C MET A 334 19.69 -0.45 2.39
N VAL A 335 19.23 -1.44 3.16
CA VAL A 335 19.58 -1.57 4.57
C VAL A 335 21.11 -1.63 4.68
N PRO A 336 21.77 -0.68 5.38
CA PRO A 336 23.21 -0.73 5.53
C PRO A 336 23.59 -1.98 6.31
N VAL A 337 24.43 -2.80 5.69
CA VAL A 337 25.09 -3.95 6.33
C VAL A 337 25.95 -3.40 7.46
N VAL A 338 25.48 -3.51 8.69
CA VAL A 338 26.35 -3.38 9.87
C VAL A 338 27.30 -4.56 9.82
N THR A 339 28.48 -4.34 9.25
CA THR A 339 29.59 -5.27 9.32
C THR A 339 30.05 -5.31 10.78
N ARG A 340 29.52 -6.26 11.55
CA ARG A 340 30.14 -6.66 12.81
C ARG A 340 31.51 -7.25 12.46
N GLN A 341 32.56 -6.45 12.59
CA GLN A 341 33.92 -6.96 12.64
C GLN A 341 34.02 -7.93 13.81
N GLY A 342 34.33 -9.19 13.50
CA GLY A 342 34.59 -10.23 14.48
C GLY A 342 35.84 -9.91 15.28
N GLY A 343 35.65 -9.61 16.57
CA GLY A 343 36.70 -9.66 17.57
C GLY A 343 36.85 -11.09 18.07
N ALA A 344 38.08 -11.60 17.96
CA ALA A 344 38.48 -12.95 18.31
C ALA A 344 38.23 -13.31 19.79
N ASP A 345 37.68 -14.50 19.97
CA ASP A 345 38.19 -15.57 20.83
C ASP A 345 38.99 -15.16 22.08
N GLN A 346 38.30 -15.07 23.23
CA GLN A 346 38.91 -15.26 24.55
C GLN A 346 38.00 -16.15 25.39
N GLY A 347 38.50 -17.35 25.71
CA GLY A 347 37.84 -18.36 26.52
C GLY A 347 37.63 -17.95 27.98
N PRO A 348 36.87 -18.75 28.75
CA PRO A 348 36.46 -18.40 30.10
C PRO A 348 37.64 -18.51 31.10
N PRO A 349 37.71 -17.64 32.12
CA PRO A 349 38.76 -17.72 33.13
C PRO A 349 38.45 -18.83 34.16
N GLU A 350 39.47 -19.65 34.43
CA GLU A 350 39.50 -20.62 35.52
C GLU A 350 39.36 -19.94 36.88
N LEU A 351 38.43 -20.46 37.70
CA LEU A 351 38.33 -20.17 39.12
C LEU A 351 39.48 -20.85 39.87
N GLN A 352 40.50 -20.08 40.28
CA GLN A 352 41.45 -20.54 41.28
C GLN A 352 40.95 -20.22 42.69
N ALA A 353 40.96 -21.27 43.51
CA ALA A 353 40.64 -21.28 44.92
C ALA A 353 41.63 -20.40 45.72
N ILE A 354 41.09 -19.57 46.61
CA ILE A 354 41.86 -18.93 47.67
C ILE A 354 41.77 -19.86 48.89
N THR A 355 42.91 -20.46 49.24
CA THR A 355 43.19 -21.00 50.57
C THR A 355 44.21 -20.09 51.25
N GLU A 356 43.94 -19.87 52.54
CA GLU A 356 44.67 -19.11 53.57
C GLU A 356 44.37 -17.60 53.69
#